data_AF-A0A522WMD3-F1
#
_entry.id   AF-A0A522WMD3-F1
#
_cell.length_a   1.000
_cell.length_b   1.000
_cell.length_c   1.000
_cell.angle_alpha   90.00
_cell.angle_beta   90.00
_cell.angle_gamma   90.00
#
_symmetry.space_group_name_H-M   'P 1'
#
loop_
_entity.id
_entity.type
_entity.pdbx_description
1 polymer ?
#
loop_
_entity_poly.entity_id
_entity_poly.type
_entity_poly.pdbx_seq_one_letter_code
_entity_poly.pdbx_strand_id
1 'polypeptide(L)'
;MQPYTVIALVTLAALFLNIPFGYLRVKAKKFTFMWFLYIHLPIPFIFLLRTFAGLGIGYVPIIAFGAILGQFIGGRLGGLNKNKA
;
A
#
# COMPACT_ATOMS: atom_id res chain seq x y z
N MET A 1 -24.57 -1.14 -4.29
CA MET A 1 -23.52 -2.12 -4.62
C MET A 1 -23.46 -3.14 -3.50
N GLN A 2 -23.26 -4.42 -3.81
CA GLN A 2 -23.15 -5.45 -2.79
C GLN A 2 -21.92 -5.22 -1.90
N PRO A 3 -21.97 -5.50 -0.58
CA PRO A 3 -20.92 -5.10 0.36
C PRO A 3 -19.55 -5.71 0.04
N TYR A 4 -19.53 -6.92 -0.52
CA TYR A 4 -18.30 -7.59 -0.95
C TYR A 4 -17.57 -6.87 -2.10
N THR A 5 -18.30 -6.22 -3.00
CA THR A 5 -17.71 -5.48 -4.13
C THR A 5 -16.91 -4.29 -3.63
N VAL A 6 -17.44 -3.54 -2.66
CA VAL A 6 -16.77 -2.36 -2.09
C VAL A 6 -15.49 -2.76 -1.36
N ILE A 7 -15.53 -3.84 -0.57
CA ILE A 7 -14.36 -4.37 0.14
C ILE A 7 -13.26 -4.78 -0.85
N ALA A 8 -13.63 -5.50 -1.92
CA ALA A 8 -12.69 -5.93 -2.95
C ALA A 8 -12.05 -4.73 -3.65
N LEU A 9 -12.83 -3.72 -4.04
CA LEU A 9 -12.33 -2.51 -4.70
C LEU A 9 -11.36 -1.73 -3.81
N VAL A 10 -11.69 -1.52 -2.53
CA VAL A 10 -10.81 -0.79 -1.59
C VAL A 10 -9.53 -1.58 -1.32
N THR A 11 -9.62 -2.91 -1.22
CA THR A 11 -8.44 -3.78 -1.01
C THR A 11 -7.53 -3.79 -2.23
N LEU A 12 -8.09 -3.87 -3.44
CA LEU A 12 -7.34 -3.77 -4.69
C LEU A 12 -6.70 -2.39 -4.84
N ALA A 13 -7.43 -1.32 -4.53
CA ALA A 13 -6.88 0.03 -4.52
C ALA A 13 -5.71 0.17 -3.53
N ALA A 14 -5.83 -0.39 -2.32
CA ALA A 14 -4.73 -0.41 -1.34
C ALA A 14 -3.52 -1.20 -1.86
N LEU A 15 -3.73 -2.30 -2.57
CA LEU A 15 -2.67 -3.07 -3.21
C LEU A 15 -1.97 -2.26 -4.30
N PHE A 16 -2.72 -1.76 -5.29
CA PHE A 16 -2.15 -1.02 -6.42
C PHE A 16 -1.47 0.26 -5.99
N LEU A 17 -2.04 0.98 -5.01
CA LEU A 17 -1.41 2.15 -4.42
C LEU A 17 -0.07 1.79 -3.80
N ASN A 18 0.05 0.67 -3.07
CA ASN A 18 1.28 0.34 -2.36
C ASN A 18 2.40 -0.22 -3.24
N ILE A 19 2.13 -0.67 -4.46
CA ILE A 19 3.17 -1.12 -5.40
C ILE A 19 4.22 -0.03 -5.67
N PRO A 20 3.88 1.18 -6.17
CA PRO A 20 4.86 2.22 -6.41
C PRO A 20 5.57 2.65 -5.12
N PHE A 21 4.87 2.74 -3.98
CA PHE A 21 5.49 3.08 -2.71
C PHE A 21 6.48 2.01 -2.22
N GLY A 22 6.17 0.73 -2.41
CA GLY A 22 7.08 -0.38 -2.14
C GLY A 22 8.36 -0.29 -2.97
N TYR A 23 8.21 0.02 -4.26
CA TYR A 23 9.32 0.21 -5.20
C TYR A 23 10.23 1.40 -4.83
N LEU A 24 9.62 2.54 -4.52
CA LEU A 24 10.37 3.75 -4.13
C LEU A 24 11.05 3.59 -2.77
N ARG A 25 10.40 2.92 -1.82
CA ARG A 25 10.93 2.65 -0.47
C ARG A 25 12.26 1.90 -0.51
N VAL A 26 12.40 0.88 -1.35
CA VAL A 26 13.64 0.08 -1.41
C VAL A 26 14.80 0.80 -2.11
N LYS A 27 14.48 1.81 -2.94
CA LYS A 27 15.47 2.68 -3.57
C LYS A 27 15.94 3.79 -2.64
N ALA A 28 15.08 4.28 -1.75
CA ALA A 28 15.48 5.24 -0.72
C ALA A 28 16.46 4.64 0.29
N LYS A 29 17.35 5.48 0.84
CA LYS A 29 18.18 5.11 1.98
C LYS A 29 17.28 4.91 3.21
N LYS A 30 17.43 3.78 3.89
CA LYS A 30 16.67 3.46 5.11
C LYS A 30 16.83 4.58 6.15
N PHE A 31 15.79 4.85 6.92
CA PHE A 31 15.76 5.91 7.95
C PHE A 31 15.96 7.34 7.44
N THR A 32 15.71 7.59 6.15
CA THR A 32 15.59 8.97 5.65
C THR A 32 14.14 9.43 5.70
N PHE A 33 13.94 10.76 5.66
CA PHE A 33 12.61 11.36 5.57
C PHE A 33 11.79 10.82 4.39
N MET A 34 12.42 10.65 3.22
CA MET A 34 11.76 10.07 2.05
C MET A 34 11.38 8.60 2.26
N TRP A 35 12.25 7.80 2.89
CA TRP A 35 11.92 6.42 3.23
C TRP A 35 10.74 6.34 4.21
N PHE A 36 10.69 7.25 5.19
CA PHE A 36 9.57 7.38 6.13
C PHE A 36 8.27 7.74 5.41
N LEU A 37 8.30 8.72 4.49
CA LEU A 37 7.14 9.12 3.69
C LEU A 37 6.62 7.96 2.84
N TYR A 38 7.49 7.17 2.20
CA TYR A 38 7.05 6.04 1.38
C TYR A 38 6.36 4.92 2.18
N ILE A 39 6.57 4.85 3.50
CA ILE A 39 5.88 3.91 4.37
C ILE A 39 4.58 4.50 4.89
N HIS A 40 4.60 5.77 5.30
CA HIS A 40 3.47 6.36 6.01
C HIS A 40 2.44 6.99 5.07
N LEU A 41 2.84 7.60 3.95
CA LEU A 41 1.91 8.29 3.04
C LEU A 41 0.76 7.40 2.50
N PRO A 42 0.98 6.10 2.20
CA PRO A 42 -0.11 5.20 1.81
C PRO A 42 -1.16 5.00 2.92
N ILE A 43 -0.78 5.09 4.19
CA ILE A 43 -1.65 4.76 5.34
C ILE A 43 -2.79 5.78 5.47
N PRO A 44 -2.57 7.12 5.54
CA PRO A 44 -3.64 8.10 5.51
C PRO A 44 -4.51 8.00 4.26
N PHE A 45 -3.93 7.71 3.09
CA PHE A 45 -4.72 7.58 1.87
C PHE A 45 -5.68 6.39 1.93
N ILE A 46 -5.21 5.23 2.39
CA ILE A 46 -6.05 4.05 2.60
C ILE A 46 -7.10 4.31 3.68
N PHE A 47 -6.74 5.00 4.77
CA PHE A 47 -7.67 5.38 5.82
C PHE A 47 -8.81 6.26 5.31
N LEU A 48 -8.50 7.27 4.49
CA LEU A 48 -9.50 8.14 3.86
C LEU A 48 -10.38 7.34 2.90
N LEU A 49 -9.79 6.52 2.02
CA LEU A 49 -10.52 5.70 1.06
C LEU A 49 -11.51 4.75 1.77
N ARG A 50 -11.06 4.09 2.83
CA ARG A 50 -11.86 3.17 3.66
C ARG A 50 -13.00 3.91 4.36
N THR A 51 -12.73 5.10 4.89
CA THR A 51 -13.73 5.94 5.58
C THR A 51 -14.80 6.44 4.61
N PHE A 52 -14.40 6.95 3.43
CA PHE A 52 -15.35 7.39 2.40
C PHE A 52 -16.15 6.23 1.80
N ALA A 53 -15.60 5.02 1.76
CA ALA A 53 -16.32 3.82 1.35
C ALA A 53 -17.29 3.28 2.42
N GLY A 54 -17.38 3.92 3.60
CA GLY A 54 -18.27 3.50 4.69
C GLY A 54 -17.89 2.16 5.33
N LEU A 55 -16.67 1.68 5.13
CA LEU A 55 -16.22 0.40 5.66
C LEU A 55 -15.89 0.54 7.16
N GLY A 56 -16.41 -0.37 7.97
CA GLY A 56 -16.11 -0.43 9.41
C GLY A 56 -14.68 -0.88 9.72
N ILE A 57 -14.30 -0.80 11.00
CA ILE A 57 -12.96 -1.19 11.47
C ILE A 57 -12.63 -2.67 11.30
N GLY A 58 -13.65 -3.54 11.26
CA GLY A 58 -13.47 -4.97 10.98
C GLY A 58 -12.86 -5.29 9.61
N TYR A 59 -12.88 -4.36 8.65
CA TYR A 59 -12.27 -4.55 7.33
C TYR A 59 -10.84 -4.04 7.24
N VAL A 60 -10.30 -3.41 8.29
CA VAL A 60 -8.90 -2.96 8.30
C VAL A 60 -7.92 -4.11 8.05
N PRO A 61 -8.06 -5.32 8.66
CA PRO A 61 -7.13 -6.42 8.42
C PRO A 61 -7.02 -6.85 6.94
N ILE A 62 -8.15 -6.95 6.24
CA ILE A 62 -8.15 -7.37 4.81
C ILE A 62 -7.57 -6.28 3.90
N ILE A 63 -7.89 -5.01 4.17
CA ILE A 63 -7.34 -3.87 3.41
C ILE A 63 -5.83 -3.73 3.69
N ALA A 64 -5.42 -3.88 4.94
CA ALA A 64 -4.02 -3.86 5.35
C ALA A 64 -3.23 -5.01 4.72
N PHE A 65 -3.82 -6.19 4.60
CA PHE A 65 -3.22 -7.30 3.87
C PHE A 65 -2.96 -6.95 2.41
N GLY A 66 -3.93 -6.35 1.71
CA GLY A 66 -3.74 -5.84 0.35
C GLY A 66 -2.62 -4.80 0.26
N ALA A 67 -2.57 -3.87 1.21
CA ALA A 67 -1.52 -2.86 1.30
C ALA A 67 -0.11 -3.46 1.47
N ILE A 68 0.04 -4.41 2.40
CA ILE A 68 1.31 -5.10 2.66
C ILE A 68 1.75 -5.89 1.42
N LEU A 69 0.83 -6.61 0.76
CA LEU A 69 1.12 -7.32 -0.48
C LEU A 69 1.61 -6.37 -1.57
N GLY A 70 0.92 -5.26 -1.79
CA GLY A 70 1.34 -4.24 -2.75
C GLY A 70 2.75 -3.72 -2.45
N GLN A 71 3.02 -3.39 -1.18
CA GLN A 71 4.31 -2.84 -0.77
C GLN A 71 5.45 -3.87 -0.90
N PHE A 72 5.13 -5.15 -0.67
CA PHE A 72 6.06 -6.26 -0.86
C PHE A 72 6.37 -6.50 -2.34
N ILE A 73 5.35 -6.57 -3.20
CA ILE A 73 5.50 -6.72 -4.65
C ILE A 73 6.36 -5.57 -5.20
N GLY A 74 6.00 -4.33 -4.87
CA GLY A 74 6.77 -3.15 -5.24
C GLY A 74 8.22 -3.21 -4.78
N GLY A 75 8.45 -3.62 -3.53
CA GLY A 75 9.79 -3.77 -2.98
C GLY A 75 10.63 -4.83 -3.69
N ARG A 76 10.01 -5.94 -4.11
CA ARG A 76 10.68 -6.99 -4.91
C ARG A 76 11.10 -6.45 -6.27
N LEU A 77 10.19 -5.74 -6.96
CA LEU A 77 10.48 -5.11 -8.26
C LEU A 77 11.60 -4.07 -8.16
N GLY A 78 11.62 -3.27 -7.09
CA GLY A 78 12.65 -2.24 -6.88
C GLY A 78 14.00 -2.82 -6.46
N GLY A 79 14.01 -3.94 -5.72
CA GLY A 79 15.22 -4.63 -5.28
C GLY A 79 15.97 -5.32 -6.43
N LEU A 80 15.25 -5.96 -7.36
CA LEU A 80 15.83 -6.58 -8.56
C LEU A 80 16.64 -5.58 -9.40
N ASN A 81 16.18 -4.33 -9.46
CA ASN A 81 16.81 -3.28 -10.27
C ASN A 81 18.08 -2.70 -9.59
N LYS A 82 18.23 -2.86 -8.26
CA LYS A 82 19.41 -2.39 -7.52
C LYS A 82 20.65 -3.25 -7.75
N ASN A 83 20.46 -4.51 -8.16
CA ASN A 83 21.54 -5.45 -8.47
C ASN A 83 22.04 -5.34 -9.92
N LYS A 84 21.47 -4.44 -10.73
CA LYS A 84 21.81 -4.23 -12.15
C LYS A 84 22.51 -2.90 -12.44
N ALA A 85 22.68 -2.04 -11.45
CA ALA A 85 23.39 -0.76 -11.55
C ALA A 85 24.69 -0.83 -10.76
#